data_AF-A0A961CX12-F1
#
_entry.id   AF-A0A961CX12-F1
#
_cell.length_a   1.000
_cell.length_b   1.000
_cell.length_c   1.000
_cell.angle_alpha   90.00
_cell.angle_beta   90.00
_cell.angle_gamma   90.00
#
_symmetry.space_group_name_H-M   'P 1'
#
loop_
_entity.id
_entity.type
_entity.pdbx_description
1 polymer ?
#
loop_
_entity_poly.entity_id
_entity_poly.type
_entity_poly.pdbx_seq_one_letter_code
_entity_poly.pdbx_strand_id
1 'polypeptide(L)'
;SGSVPAVVAHHLGFAQALGLIELDPGPGTLRAVRRLDGARREVVSVDGPAVLSVEGSVAALRRAPLGAATSAAMTSEAVEVVRTDPHHAPERPTRVVPWRPPPRAVPAPNEADAFSRIVALTGAMADHSPPRSVEGTPEMAAELILEQLRTWGYLARDGEQT
;
A
#
# COMPACT_ATOMS: atom_id res chain seq x y z
N SER A 1 7.33 2.23 -3.57
CA SER A 1 8.63 1.56 -3.55
C SER A 1 9.28 1.49 -2.16
N GLY A 2 8.75 2.10 -1.08
CA GLY A 2 9.30 1.93 0.29
C GLY A 2 10.77 2.35 0.52
N SER A 3 11.46 2.86 -0.50
CA SER A 3 12.92 3.00 -0.54
C SER A 3 13.45 4.32 0.02
N VAL A 4 12.60 5.34 0.11
CA VAL A 4 12.99 6.71 0.51
C VAL A 4 13.69 6.75 1.88
N PRO A 5 13.19 6.10 2.95
CA PRO A 5 13.84 6.16 4.26
C PRO A 5 15.28 5.62 4.26
N ALA A 6 15.54 4.54 3.50
CA ALA A 6 16.88 3.97 3.37
C ALA A 6 17.86 4.95 2.71
N VAL A 7 17.38 5.63 1.66
CA VAL A 7 18.15 6.64 0.92
C VAL A 7 18.47 7.83 1.83
N VAL A 8 17.50 8.32 2.60
CA VAL A 8 17.71 9.40 3.57
C VAL A 8 18.74 9.00 4.62
N ALA A 9 18.63 7.80 5.19
CA ALA A 9 19.57 7.32 6.20
C ALA A 9 21.01 7.27 5.65
N HIS A 10 21.17 6.77 4.43
CA HIS A 10 22.46 6.71 3.75
C HIS A 10 23.06 8.11 3.55
N HIS A 11 22.29 9.07 3.04
CA HIS A 11 22.77 10.44 2.82
C HIS A 11 23.13 11.18 4.11
N LEU A 12 22.44 10.88 5.21
CA LEU A 12 22.74 11.46 6.52
C LEU A 12 23.85 10.72 7.29
N GLY A 13 24.28 9.55 6.82
CA GLY A 13 25.19 8.68 7.57
C GLY A 13 24.59 8.15 8.86
N PHE A 14 23.26 8.05 8.94
CA PHE A 14 22.54 7.64 10.15
C PHE A 14 22.25 6.13 10.13
N ALA A 15 22.09 5.57 11.33
CA ALA A 15 21.53 4.22 11.47
C ALA A 15 20.10 4.18 10.88
N GLN A 16 19.67 3.00 10.43
CA GLN A 16 18.33 2.84 9.89
C GLN A 16 17.63 1.62 10.49
N ALA A 17 16.34 1.79 10.79
CA ALA A 17 15.46 0.71 11.18
C ALA A 17 14.13 0.87 10.43
N LEU A 18 13.92 -0.02 9.45
CA LEU A 18 12.85 0.12 8.44
C LEU A 18 11.81 -1.00 8.59
N GLY A 19 10.58 -0.74 8.14
CA GLY A 19 9.49 -1.71 8.22
C GLY A 19 9.16 -2.09 9.66
N LEU A 20 9.27 -1.13 10.57
CA LEU A 20 8.99 -1.34 11.98
C LEU A 20 7.49 -1.56 12.16
N ILE A 21 7.14 -2.54 13.00
CA ILE A 21 5.77 -2.91 13.35
C ILE A 21 5.43 -2.66 14.83
N GLU A 22 6.45 -2.52 15.69
CA GLU A 22 6.29 -2.20 17.11
C GLU A 22 7.45 -1.30 17.55
N LEU A 23 7.17 -0.38 18.48
CA LEU A 23 8.12 0.59 19.02
C LEU A 23 8.00 0.65 20.54
N ASP A 24 9.13 0.62 21.23
CA ASP A 24 9.24 0.75 22.68
C ASP A 24 10.36 1.76 22.99
N PRO A 25 10.02 3.07 23.06
CA PRO A 25 11.00 4.12 23.30
C PRO A 25 11.49 4.11 24.75
N GLY A 26 12.80 3.97 24.94
CA GLY A 26 13.47 4.10 26.23
C GLY A 26 14.35 5.35 26.31
N PRO A 27 14.97 5.61 27.47
CA PRO A 27 15.93 6.71 27.61
C PRO A 27 17.16 6.49 26.73
N GLY A 28 17.31 7.29 25.67
CA GLY A 28 18.49 7.29 24.79
C GLY A 28 18.60 6.11 23.83
N THR A 29 17.67 5.15 23.88
CA THR A 29 17.63 3.98 23.00
C THR A 29 16.19 3.68 22.60
N LEU A 30 15.99 3.20 21.38
CA LEU A 30 14.71 2.70 20.91
C LEU A 30 14.81 1.19 20.69
N ARG A 31 13.98 0.43 21.39
CA ARG A 31 13.73 -0.96 21.05
C ARG A 31 12.59 -1.03 20.05
N ALA A 32 12.76 -1.76 18.96
CA ALA A 32 11.74 -1.88 17.93
C ALA A 32 11.67 -3.31 17.39
N VAL A 33 10.55 -3.64 16.74
CA VAL A 33 10.36 -4.92 16.04
C VAL A 33 10.10 -4.65 14.58
N ARG A 34 10.76 -5.39 13.68
CA ARG A 34 10.44 -5.41 12.24
C ARG A 34 10.08 -6.80 11.75
N ARG A 35 9.26 -6.86 10.69
CA ARG A 35 8.94 -8.12 10.01
C ARG A 35 10.08 -8.51 9.08
N LEU A 36 10.30 -9.81 8.97
CA LEU A 36 11.16 -10.44 7.99
C LEU A 36 10.35 -11.44 7.16
N ASP A 37 10.91 -11.85 6.02
CA ASP A 37 10.32 -12.89 5.20
C ASP A 37 10.17 -14.21 5.97
N GLY A 38 9.15 -14.99 5.59
CA GLY A 38 8.84 -16.27 6.24
C GLY A 38 8.18 -16.13 7.61
N ALA A 39 7.38 -15.07 7.80
CA ALA A 39 6.68 -14.77 9.07
C ALA A 39 7.62 -14.58 10.29
N ARG A 40 8.90 -14.28 10.03
CA ARG A 40 9.88 -14.02 11.09
C ARG A 40 9.77 -12.57 11.57
N ARG A 41 10.31 -12.34 12.76
CA ARG A 41 10.42 -11.03 13.38
C ARG A 41 11.81 -10.85 13.94
N GLU A 42 12.29 -9.64 13.90
CA GLU A 42 13.57 -9.25 14.48
C GLU A 42 13.35 -8.12 15.46
N VAL A 43 13.95 -8.24 16.64
CA VAL A 43 14.03 -7.17 17.62
C VAL A 43 15.33 -6.42 17.38
N VAL A 44 15.24 -5.12 17.19
CA VAL A 44 16.39 -4.23 16.98
C VAL A 44 16.47 -3.21 18.11
N SER A 45 17.70 -2.93 18.54
CA SER A 45 18.02 -1.79 19.41
C SER A 45 18.62 -0.71 18.54
N VAL A 46 18.12 0.52 18.65
CA VAL A 46 18.55 1.66 17.86
C VAL A 46 19.04 2.74 18.80
N ASP A 47 20.34 3.03 18.71
CA ASP A 47 21.01 4.04 19.52
C ASP A 47 21.42 5.24 18.64
N GLY A 48 21.34 6.45 19.19
CA GLY A 48 21.76 7.67 18.52
C GLY A 48 20.86 8.12 17.35
N PRO A 49 21.34 9.03 16.49
CA PRO A 49 20.57 9.52 15.34
C PRO A 49 20.26 8.39 14.35
N ALA A 50 18.97 8.18 14.08
CA ALA A 50 18.50 7.14 13.20
C ALA A 50 17.30 7.58 12.34
N VAL A 51 17.16 6.96 11.18
CA VAL A 51 15.95 7.06 10.36
C VAL A 51 15.08 5.82 10.59
N LEU A 52 13.84 6.08 10.98
CA LEU A 52 12.86 5.05 11.30
C LEU A 52 11.73 5.07 10.26
N SER A 53 11.35 3.90 9.75
CA SER A 53 10.16 3.75 8.91
C SER A 53 9.21 2.76 9.54
N VAL A 54 7.97 3.19 9.76
CA VAL A 54 6.90 2.42 10.42
C VAL A 54 5.84 2.01 9.41
N GLU A 55 5.28 0.81 9.58
CA GLU A 55 4.09 0.39 8.84
C GLU A 55 2.85 1.18 9.30
N GLY A 56 1.85 1.30 8.43
CA GLY A 56 0.65 2.12 8.70
C GLY A 56 -0.20 1.64 9.89
N SER A 57 -0.03 0.39 10.32
CA SER A 57 -0.74 -0.20 11.46
C SER A 57 -0.04 -0.03 12.81
N VAL A 58 1.16 0.54 12.85
CA VAL A 58 1.96 0.64 14.10
C VAL A 58 1.31 1.54 15.14
N ALA A 59 0.64 2.60 14.68
CA ALA A 59 0.01 3.56 15.56
C ALA A 59 -1.33 4.01 14.99
N ALA A 60 -2.32 4.16 15.88
CA ALA A 60 -3.52 4.90 15.55
C ALA A 60 -3.23 6.40 15.66
N LEU A 61 -3.39 7.14 14.57
CA LEU A 61 -3.31 8.60 14.63
C LEU A 61 -4.46 9.11 15.51
N ARG A 62 -4.12 9.86 16.56
CA ARG A 62 -5.12 10.52 17.38
C ARG A 62 -5.92 11.52 16.53
N ARG A 63 -7.24 11.57 16.74
CA ARG A 63 -8.06 12.64 16.17
C ARG A 63 -7.61 13.96 16.77
N ALA A 64 -7.23 14.93 15.92
CA ALA A 64 -6.95 16.27 16.38
C ALA A 64 -8.23 16.93 16.92
N PRO A 65 -8.24 17.46 18.16
CA PRO A 65 -9.38 18.23 18.66
C PRO A 65 -9.53 19.51 17.83
N LEU A 66 -10.76 20.02 17.73
CA LEU A 66 -11.08 21.17 16.88
C LEU A 66 -10.14 22.35 17.12
N GLY A 67 -9.88 22.71 18.38
CA GLY A 67 -8.97 23.80 18.73
C GLY A 67 -7.53 23.61 18.24
N ALA A 68 -7.01 22.37 18.24
CA ALA A 68 -5.68 22.10 17.70
C ALA A 68 -5.65 22.18 16.18
N ALA A 69 -6.71 21.70 15.51
CA ALA A 69 -6.84 21.79 14.06
C ALA A 69 -7.00 23.25 13.59
N THR A 70 -7.83 24.04 14.27
CA THR A 70 -8.01 25.47 13.96
C THR A 70 -6.76 26.27 14.30
N SER A 71 -6.11 25.99 15.44
CA SER A 71 -4.83 26.62 15.77
C SER A 71 -3.81 26.36 14.67
N ALA A 72 -3.61 25.11 14.25
CA ALA A 72 -2.68 24.79 13.17
C ALA A 72 -3.03 25.48 11.83
N ALA A 73 -4.32 25.65 11.53
CA ALA A 73 -4.78 26.34 10.32
C ALA A 73 -4.63 27.87 10.39
N MET A 74 -4.72 28.45 11.59
CA MET A 74 -4.68 29.89 11.85
C MET A 74 -3.32 30.38 12.34
N THR A 75 -2.38 29.47 12.64
CA THR A 75 -1.01 29.80 13.01
C THR A 75 -0.40 30.65 11.89
N SER A 76 0.01 31.87 12.25
CA SER A 76 0.67 32.82 11.36
C SER A 76 2.16 32.54 11.18
N GLU A 77 2.76 31.71 12.04
CA GLU A 77 4.04 31.09 11.74
C GLU A 77 3.84 30.17 10.54
N ALA A 78 4.15 30.71 9.36
CA ALA A 78 4.09 29.97 8.13
C ALA A 78 4.95 28.72 8.27
N VAL A 79 4.40 27.58 7.87
CA VAL A 79 5.20 26.40 7.56
C VAL A 79 6.34 26.86 6.64
N GLU A 80 7.59 26.70 7.09
CA GLU A 80 8.74 27.17 6.33
C GLU A 80 8.72 26.53 4.94
N VAL A 81 8.56 27.38 3.92
CA VAL A 81 8.62 26.93 2.53
C VAL A 81 10.04 27.04 2.06
N VAL A 82 10.81 25.96 2.24
CA VAL A 82 12.16 25.85 1.68
C VAL A 82 12.04 25.65 0.17
N ARG A 83 12.36 26.67 -0.61
CA ARG A 83 12.43 26.59 -2.07
C ARG A 83 13.81 26.08 -2.46
N THR A 84 13.87 24.92 -3.11
CA THR A 84 15.09 24.43 -3.75
C THR A 84 15.31 25.19 -5.05
N ASP A 85 16.55 25.59 -5.32
CA ASP A 85 16.94 26.15 -6.61
C ASP A 85 16.58 25.15 -7.73
N PRO A 86 15.88 25.58 -8.81
CA PRO A 86 15.54 24.71 -9.93
C PRO A 86 16.77 24.05 -10.60
N HIS A 87 17.97 24.62 -10.46
CA HIS A 87 19.21 24.01 -10.94
C HIS A 87 19.74 22.87 -10.03
N HIS A 88 19.30 22.82 -8.78
CA HIS A 88 19.57 21.72 -7.84
C HIS A 88 18.42 20.70 -7.79
N ALA A 89 17.32 20.94 -8.51
CA ALA A 89 16.26 19.97 -8.67
C ALA A 89 16.71 18.89 -9.66
N PRO A 90 16.43 17.59 -9.40
CA PRO A 90 16.57 16.59 -10.46
C PRO A 90 15.77 17.05 -11.69
N GLU A 91 16.29 16.81 -12.91
CA GLU A 91 15.73 17.29 -14.20
C GLU A 91 14.22 17.04 -14.38
N ARG A 92 13.65 16.15 -13.56
CA ARG A 92 12.22 16.08 -13.29
C ARG A 92 11.97 16.06 -11.79
N PRO A 93 11.37 17.10 -11.18
CA PRO A 93 10.76 16.93 -9.88
C PRO A 93 9.72 15.82 -10.00
N THR A 94 9.84 14.76 -9.21
CA THR A 94 8.76 13.79 -9.02
C THR A 94 7.59 14.60 -8.50
N ARG A 95 6.62 14.90 -9.36
CA ARG A 95 5.43 15.64 -8.98
C ARG A 95 4.67 14.78 -7.96
N VAL A 96 4.90 15.03 -6.67
CA VAL A 96 4.16 14.39 -5.57
C VAL A 96 2.80 15.06 -5.50
N VAL A 97 1.93 14.68 -6.44
CA VAL A 97 0.49 14.95 -6.37
C VAL A 97 -0.17 13.85 -5.55
N PRO A 98 -1.32 14.11 -4.92
CA PRO A 98 -2.18 13.04 -4.42
C PRO A 98 -2.29 11.96 -5.50
N TRP A 99 -2.07 10.70 -5.12
CA TRP A 99 -2.17 9.58 -6.05
C TRP A 99 -3.56 9.61 -6.68
N ARG A 100 -3.63 10.08 -7.92
CA ARG A 100 -4.78 9.86 -8.79
C ARG A 100 -4.45 8.60 -9.58
N PRO A 101 -5.23 7.51 -9.43
CA PRO A 101 -5.12 6.38 -10.33
C PRO A 101 -5.13 6.94 -11.76
N PRO A 102 -4.09 6.67 -12.57
CA PRO A 102 -4.13 7.10 -13.95
C PRO A 102 -5.42 6.53 -14.57
N PRO A 103 -6.17 7.32 -15.36
CA PRO A 103 -7.29 6.76 -16.10
C PRO A 103 -6.75 5.57 -16.86
N ARG A 104 -7.32 4.38 -16.63
CA ARG A 104 -6.98 3.22 -17.45
C ARG A 104 -7.32 3.61 -18.87
N ALA A 105 -6.32 3.67 -19.75
CA ALA A 105 -6.53 3.92 -21.16
C ALA A 105 -7.32 2.73 -21.71
N VAL A 106 -8.62 2.88 -21.80
CA VAL A 106 -9.50 1.94 -22.49
C VAL A 106 -9.59 2.46 -23.92
N PRO A 107 -9.22 1.66 -24.95
CA PRO A 107 -9.40 2.08 -26.33
C PRO A 107 -10.86 2.44 -26.56
N ALA A 108 -11.10 3.44 -27.41
CA ALA A 108 -12.48 3.78 -27.76
C ALA A 108 -13.15 2.56 -28.41
N PRO A 109 -14.41 2.26 -28.08
CA PRO A 109 -15.18 1.24 -28.78
C PRO A 109 -15.27 1.60 -30.27
N ASN A 110 -14.91 0.66 -31.15
CA ASN A 110 -14.86 0.89 -32.61
C ASN A 110 -16.18 0.51 -33.31
N GLU A 111 -17.22 0.16 -32.55
CA GLU A 111 -18.46 -0.39 -33.08
C GLU A 111 -19.34 0.72 -33.70
N ALA A 112 -19.94 0.39 -34.86
CA ALA A 112 -20.71 1.35 -35.65
C ALA A 112 -22.03 1.76 -34.98
N ASP A 113 -22.69 0.83 -34.28
CA ASP A 113 -23.97 1.08 -33.62
C ASP A 113 -23.81 1.45 -32.13
N ALA A 114 -24.74 2.24 -31.60
CA ALA A 114 -24.66 2.78 -30.25
C ALA A 114 -24.77 1.70 -29.16
N PHE A 115 -25.51 0.61 -29.42
CA PHE A 115 -25.71 -0.46 -28.46
C PHE A 115 -24.43 -1.29 -28.30
N SER A 116 -23.79 -1.68 -29.40
CA SER A 116 -22.54 -2.43 -29.40
C SER A 116 -21.38 -1.65 -28.78
N ARG A 117 -21.34 -0.31 -28.95
CA ARG A 117 -20.36 0.52 -28.24
C ARG A 117 -20.52 0.46 -26.73
N ILE A 118 -21.76 0.42 -26.22
CA ILE A 118 -22.04 0.31 -24.78
C ILE A 118 -21.61 -1.07 -24.26
N VAL A 119 -21.90 -2.13 -25.01
CA VAL A 119 -21.48 -3.50 -24.65
C VAL A 119 -19.96 -3.62 -24.58
N ALA A 120 -19.24 -3.09 -25.57
CA ALA A 120 -17.78 -3.10 -25.60
C ALA A 120 -17.17 -2.26 -24.46
N LEU A 121 -17.73 -1.10 -24.16
CA LEU A 121 -17.25 -0.21 -23.10
C LEU A 121 -17.46 -0.79 -21.69
N THR A 122 -18.54 -1.53 -21.50
CA THR A 122 -18.89 -2.13 -20.20
C THR A 122 -18.27 -3.51 -20.00
N GLY A 123 -17.74 -4.13 -21.06
CA GLY A 123 -17.31 -5.53 -21.03
C GLY A 123 -18.47 -6.48 -20.72
N ALA A 124 -19.71 -6.06 -20.94
CA ALA A 124 -20.91 -6.81 -20.56
C ALA A 124 -21.00 -8.20 -21.21
N MET A 125 -20.28 -8.41 -22.33
CA MET A 125 -20.17 -9.69 -23.02
C MET A 125 -18.76 -10.28 -23.02
N ALA A 126 -17.81 -9.69 -22.27
CA ALA A 126 -16.52 -10.32 -22.08
C ALA A 126 -16.72 -11.63 -21.30
N ASP A 127 -16.14 -12.72 -21.77
CA ASP A 127 -16.28 -14.02 -21.12
C ASP A 127 -15.57 -13.96 -19.76
N HIS A 128 -16.38 -13.88 -18.71
CA HIS A 128 -15.94 -14.01 -17.33
C HIS A 128 -16.88 -15.01 -16.69
N SER A 129 -16.32 -15.92 -15.89
CA SER A 129 -17.16 -16.75 -15.04
C SER A 129 -17.85 -15.82 -14.04
N PRO A 130 -19.17 -15.62 -14.12
CA PRO A 130 -19.85 -14.67 -13.24
C PRO A 130 -19.71 -15.15 -11.78
N PRO A 131 -19.58 -14.23 -10.81
CA PRO A 131 -19.55 -14.61 -9.41
C PRO A 131 -20.85 -15.35 -9.06
N ARG A 132 -20.71 -16.56 -8.52
CA ARG A 132 -21.85 -17.38 -8.09
C ARG A 132 -22.00 -17.28 -6.58
N SER A 133 -23.13 -16.74 -6.12
CA SER A 133 -23.54 -16.87 -4.73
C SER A 133 -24.16 -18.25 -4.50
N VAL A 134 -23.78 -18.90 -3.42
CA VAL A 134 -24.33 -20.19 -2.99
C VAL A 134 -24.73 -20.09 -1.53
N GLU A 135 -25.92 -20.60 -1.22
CA GLU A 135 -26.38 -20.80 0.16
C GLU A 135 -26.22 -22.28 0.52
N GLY A 136 -25.72 -22.56 1.71
CA GLY A 136 -25.71 -23.90 2.28
C GLY A 136 -24.83 -24.03 3.51
N THR A 137 -24.56 -25.27 3.91
CA THR A 137 -23.80 -25.54 5.13
C THR A 137 -22.30 -25.24 4.93
N PRO A 138 -21.54 -25.04 6.02
CA PRO A 138 -20.10 -24.83 5.93
C PRO A 138 -19.36 -25.93 5.15
N GLU A 139 -19.79 -27.19 5.25
CA GLU A 139 -19.17 -28.33 4.58
C GLU A 139 -19.35 -28.23 3.07
N MET A 140 -20.57 -27.93 2.61
CA MET A 140 -20.87 -27.75 1.19
C MET A 140 -20.13 -26.53 0.62
N ALA A 141 -20.04 -25.44 1.39
CA ALA A 141 -19.26 -24.27 0.98
C ALA A 141 -17.78 -24.60 0.83
N ALA A 142 -17.21 -25.40 1.75
CA ALA A 142 -15.81 -25.82 1.69
C ALA A 142 -15.52 -26.68 0.44
N GLU A 143 -16.39 -27.64 0.13
CA GLU A 143 -16.26 -28.47 -1.09
C GLU A 143 -16.27 -27.62 -2.36
N LEU A 144 -17.21 -26.67 -2.46
CA LEU A 144 -17.33 -25.76 -3.60
C LEU A 144 -16.11 -24.84 -3.75
N ILE A 145 -15.51 -24.39 -2.63
CA ILE A 145 -14.28 -23.61 -2.65
C ILE A 145 -13.12 -24.47 -3.17
N LEU A 146 -12.97 -25.70 -2.69
CA LEU A 146 -11.90 -26.61 -3.12
C LEU A 146 -12.02 -26.95 -4.61
N GLU A 147 -13.23 -27.24 -5.09
CA GLU A 147 -13.51 -27.47 -6.51
C GLU A 147 -13.13 -26.25 -7.37
N GLN A 148 -13.49 -25.05 -6.93
CA GLN A 148 -13.17 -23.83 -7.66
C GLN A 148 -11.66 -23.56 -7.70
N LEU A 149 -10.95 -23.79 -6.59
CA LEU A 149 -9.50 -23.66 -6.50
C LEU A 149 -8.77 -24.66 -7.42
N ARG A 150 -9.26 -25.90 -7.51
CA ARG A 150 -8.76 -26.90 -8.48
C ARG A 150 -9.02 -26.46 -9.92
N THR A 151 -10.20 -25.90 -10.20
CA THR A 151 -10.58 -25.39 -11.53
C THR A 151 -9.66 -24.26 -11.98
N TRP A 152 -9.25 -23.39 -11.04
CA TRP A 152 -8.27 -22.33 -11.29
C TRP A 152 -6.81 -22.82 -11.32
N GLY A 153 -6.55 -24.09 -11.00
CA GLY A 153 -5.21 -24.67 -10.96
C GLY A 153 -4.37 -24.27 -9.75
N TYR A 154 -4.98 -23.72 -8.70
CA TYR A 154 -4.29 -23.43 -7.43
C TYR A 154 -4.11 -24.68 -6.56
N LEU A 155 -4.88 -25.74 -6.83
CA LEU A 155 -4.77 -27.04 -6.19
C LEU A 155 -4.65 -28.12 -7.25
N ALA A 156 -3.86 -29.16 -6.97
CA ALA A 156 -3.80 -30.34 -7.80
C ALA A 156 -5.18 -31.01 -7.90
N ARG A 157 -5.48 -31.60 -9.06
CA ARG A 157 -6.66 -32.44 -9.20
C ARG A 157 -6.42 -33.75 -8.46
N ASP A 158 -7.43 -34.25 -7.75
CA ASP A 158 -7.30 -35.47 -6.96
C ASP A 158 -6.79 -36.61 -7.87
N GLY A 159 -5.56 -37.08 -7.62
CA GLY A 159 -4.87 -38.10 -8.42
C GLY A 159 -3.61 -37.63 -9.16
N GLU A 160 -3.38 -36.32 -9.32
CA GLU A 160 -2.09 -35.77 -9.75
C GLU A 160 -1.22 -35.50 -8.52
N GLN A 161 -0.44 -36.50 -8.11
CA GLN A 161 0.64 -36.28 -7.14
C GLN A 161 1.73 -35.45 -7.81
N THR A 162 2.06 -34.28 -7.23
CA THR A 162 3.31 -33.56 -7.49
C THR A 162 4.38 -34.04 -6.53
#